data_AF-A0A920M9Q1-F1
#
_entry.id   AF-A0A920M9Q1-F1
#
_cell.length_a   1.000
_cell.length_b   1.000
_cell.length_c   1.000
_cell.angle_alpha   90.00
_cell.angle_beta   90.00
_cell.angle_gamma   90.00
#
_symmetry.space_group_name_H-M   'P 1'
#
loop_
_entity.id
_entity.type
_entity.pdbx_description
1 polymer ?
#
loop_
_entity_poly.entity_id
_entity_poly.type
_entity_poly.pdbx_seq_one_letter_code
_entity_poly.pdbx_strand_id
1 'polypeptide(L)'
;MPLLKLDQVVIKDLGKKQYQETFSAMKDFVAKGEDESIWMLEHDPVFTLGTAADQKHILKRTDIDIFQADRGGEVTYHGPGQLVIYFLLNIKKRNLGPKKFVKQLEDLVQKTLLDFQIQSNTIKGAHLESM
;
A
#
# COMPACT_ATOMS: atom_id res chain seq x y z
N MET A 1 4.15 -10.75 19.83
CA MET A 1 4.79 -9.97 18.74
C MET A 1 4.56 -8.50 19.04
N PRO A 2 5.58 -7.65 19.22
CA PRO A 2 5.32 -6.24 19.48
C PRO A 2 4.75 -5.62 18.21
N LEU A 3 3.57 -5.01 18.34
CA LEU A 3 2.98 -4.11 17.34
C LEU A 3 3.99 -2.98 17.02
N LEU A 4 3.91 -2.40 15.82
CA LEU A 4 4.66 -1.20 15.49
C LEU A 4 4.42 -0.14 16.58
N LYS A 5 5.48 0.36 17.23
CA LYS A 5 5.37 1.51 18.12
C LYS A 5 4.92 2.72 17.29
N LEU A 6 3.74 3.25 17.61
CA LEU A 6 3.10 4.37 16.91
C LEU A 6 3.42 5.72 17.55
N ASP A 7 4.19 5.72 18.62
CA ASP A 7 4.41 6.84 19.56
C ASP A 7 4.96 8.13 18.89
N GLN A 8 5.37 8.04 17.62
CA GLN A 8 5.88 9.14 16.78
C GLN A 8 5.30 9.15 15.35
N VAL A 9 4.25 8.38 15.07
CA VAL A 9 3.65 8.25 13.74
C VAL A 9 2.37 9.06 13.65
N VAL A 10 2.31 10.02 12.74
CA VAL A 10 1.07 10.80 12.50
C VAL A 10 0.14 10.00 11.58
N ILE A 11 -1.07 9.73 12.03
CA ILE A 11 -2.12 9.11 11.20
C ILE A 11 -2.96 10.24 10.57
N LYS A 12 -3.17 10.17 9.25
CA LYS A 12 -3.98 11.13 8.50
C LYS A 12 -5.08 10.41 7.73
N ASP A 13 -6.31 10.85 7.93
CA ASP A 13 -7.41 10.58 7.01
C ASP A 13 -7.44 11.70 5.97
N LEU A 14 -7.22 11.36 4.71
CA LEU A 14 -7.18 12.32 3.60
C LEU A 14 -8.49 12.33 2.80
N GLY A 15 -9.46 11.48 3.14
CA GLY A 15 -10.69 11.29 2.38
C GLY A 15 -10.43 10.77 0.97
N LYS A 16 -11.16 11.31 -0.01
CA LYS A 16 -11.03 10.92 -1.42
C LYS A 16 -9.94 11.73 -2.12
N LYS A 17 -9.04 11.07 -2.86
CA LYS A 17 -7.90 11.71 -3.55
C LYS A 17 -7.60 11.10 -4.91
N GLN A 18 -7.10 11.92 -5.84
CA GLN A 18 -6.51 11.41 -7.07
C GLN A 18 -5.19 10.69 -6.80
N TYR A 19 -4.91 9.63 -7.56
CA TYR A 19 -3.71 8.82 -7.37
C TYR A 19 -2.43 9.62 -7.57
N GLN A 20 -2.33 10.37 -8.67
CA GLN A 20 -1.10 11.08 -9.04
C GLN A 20 -0.72 12.17 -8.02
N GLU A 21 -1.70 12.93 -7.53
CA GLU A 21 -1.49 13.94 -6.48
C GLU A 21 -0.97 13.32 -5.19
N THR A 22 -1.60 12.21 -4.78
CA THR A 22 -1.20 11.46 -3.58
C THR A 22 0.20 10.88 -3.73
N PHE A 23 0.51 10.30 -4.88
CA PHE A 23 1.83 9.76 -5.17
C PHE A 23 2.92 10.83 -5.14
N SER A 24 2.65 12.03 -5.71
CA SER A 24 3.58 13.16 -5.62
C SER A 24 3.79 13.59 -4.17
N ALA A 25 2.70 13.74 -3.40
CA ALA A 25 2.78 14.12 -2.00
C ALA A 25 3.55 13.10 -1.16
N MET A 26 3.40 11.79 -1.42
CA MET A 26 4.16 10.74 -0.75
C MET A 26 5.67 10.88 -1.04
N LYS A 27 6.05 11.12 -2.29
CA LYS A 27 7.45 11.34 -2.66
C LYS A 27 8.04 12.57 -1.97
N ASP A 28 7.29 13.67 -1.96
CA ASP A 28 7.72 14.91 -1.29
C ASP A 28 7.86 14.74 0.22
N PHE A 29 6.96 13.96 0.84
CA PHE A 29 7.02 13.62 2.25
C PHE A 29 8.26 12.78 2.57
N VAL A 30 8.49 11.71 1.80
CA VAL A 30 9.64 10.81 1.98
C VAL A 30 10.97 11.53 1.73
N ALA A 31 11.02 12.44 0.76
CA ALA A 31 12.22 13.22 0.44
C ALA A 31 12.68 14.14 1.59
N LYS A 32 11.77 14.57 2.46
CA LYS A 32 12.09 15.37 3.67
C LYS A 32 12.74 14.50 4.78
N GLY A 33 12.52 13.19 4.79
CA GLY A 33 13.35 12.19 5.47
C GLY A 33 13.23 12.05 7.00
N GLU A 34 12.57 12.98 7.69
CA GLU A 34 12.58 13.00 9.16
C GLU A 34 11.32 12.40 9.79
N ASP A 35 10.15 12.65 9.20
CA ASP A 35 8.84 12.28 9.75
C ASP A 35 8.37 10.89 9.28
N GLU A 36 7.50 10.28 10.10
CA GLU A 36 6.78 9.04 9.75
C GLU A 36 5.27 9.29 9.81
N SER A 37 4.53 8.73 8.86
CA SER A 37 3.10 8.94 8.79
C SER A 37 2.38 7.72 8.18
N ILE A 38 1.12 7.54 8.56
CA ILE A 38 0.20 6.59 7.92
C ILE A 38 -0.91 7.40 7.30
N TRP A 39 -1.10 7.27 5.98
CA TRP A 39 -2.16 7.96 5.27
C TRP A 39 -3.26 6.96 4.92
N MET A 40 -4.49 7.30 5.26
CA MET A 40 -5.70 6.55 4.96
C MET A 40 -6.55 7.38 4.01
N LEU A 41 -7.04 6.76 2.94
CA LEU A 41 -7.79 7.44 1.88
C LEU A 41 -8.54 6.46 0.98
N GLU A 42 -9.30 7.02 0.06
CA GLU A 42 -9.86 6.33 -1.09
C GLU A 42 -9.42 7.03 -2.38
N HIS A 43 -9.27 6.28 -3.47
CA HIS A 43 -8.95 6.85 -4.77
C HIS A 43 -10.17 7.01 -5.68
N ASP A 44 -10.11 7.97 -6.59
CA ASP A 44 -10.87 7.86 -7.85
C ASP A 44 -10.48 6.57 -8.60
N PRO A 45 -11.36 6.02 -9.47
CA PRO A 45 -11.04 4.83 -10.24
C PRO A 45 -9.68 4.96 -10.95
N VAL A 46 -8.78 4.00 -10.71
CA VAL A 46 -7.41 4.03 -11.25
C VAL A 46 -6.83 2.62 -11.34
N PHE A 47 -6.10 2.34 -12.42
CA PHE A 47 -5.21 1.19 -12.50
C PHE A 47 -3.77 1.61 -12.21
N THR A 48 -3.07 0.83 -11.39
CA THR A 48 -1.64 1.03 -11.15
C THR A 48 -0.85 -0.20 -11.57
N LEU A 49 0.25 0.01 -12.26
CA LEU A 49 1.18 -1.02 -12.70
C LEU A 49 2.36 -1.03 -11.73
N GLY A 50 2.57 -2.14 -11.04
CA GLY A 50 3.79 -2.32 -10.25
C GLY A 50 5.01 -2.59 -11.15
N THR A 51 6.18 -2.73 -10.52
CA THR A 51 7.46 -2.93 -11.21
C THR A 51 7.58 -4.25 -11.96
N ALA A 52 6.75 -5.25 -11.62
CA ALA A 52 6.69 -6.53 -12.32
C ALA A 52 5.61 -6.57 -13.41
N ALA A 53 4.85 -5.49 -13.61
CA ALA A 53 3.76 -5.46 -14.57
C ALA A 53 4.29 -5.34 -16.01
N ASP A 54 3.84 -6.22 -16.90
CA ASP A 54 3.95 -6.02 -18.35
C ASP A 54 2.76 -5.16 -18.81
N GLN A 55 3.03 -4.06 -19.51
CA GLN A 55 2.00 -3.20 -20.11
C GLN A 55 1.07 -3.98 -21.07
N LYS A 56 1.55 -5.10 -21.64
CA LYS A 56 0.74 -6.00 -22.48
C LYS A 56 -0.38 -6.70 -21.71
N HIS A 57 -0.32 -6.75 -20.39
CA HIS A 57 -1.38 -7.31 -19.54
C HIS A 57 -2.57 -6.35 -19.37
N ILE A 58 -2.54 -5.15 -19.95
CA ILE A 58 -3.72 -4.28 -20.06
C ILE A 58 -4.62 -4.84 -21.18
N LEU A 59 -5.49 -5.78 -20.82
CA LEU A 59 -6.27 -6.58 -21.75
C LEU A 59 -7.37 -5.81 -22.51
N LYS A 60 -7.73 -4.58 -22.07
CA LYS A 60 -8.80 -3.78 -22.70
C LYS A 60 -8.52 -2.28 -22.61
N ARG A 61 -8.97 -1.53 -23.63
CA ARG A 61 -9.14 -0.07 -23.52
C ARG A 61 -10.19 0.22 -22.44
N THR A 62 -9.84 1.13 -21.54
CA THR A 62 -10.68 1.63 -20.47
C THR A 62 -10.52 3.14 -20.41
N ASP A 63 -11.56 3.84 -19.99
CA ASP A 63 -11.51 5.29 -19.72
C ASP A 63 -10.95 5.60 -18.33
N ILE A 64 -10.55 4.56 -17.58
CA ILE A 64 -9.92 4.67 -16.27
C ILE A 64 -8.42 4.96 -16.44
N ASP A 65 -7.92 5.93 -15.69
CA ASP A 65 -6.51 6.31 -15.72
C ASP A 65 -5.59 5.15 -15.33
N ILE A 66 -4.44 5.07 -16.00
CA ILE A 66 -3.45 4.02 -15.81
C ILE A 66 -2.11 4.67 -15.47
N PHE A 67 -1.55 4.35 -14.30
CA PHE A 67 -0.27 4.90 -13.84
C PHE A 67 0.78 3.80 -13.59
N GLN A 68 2.02 4.08 -13.96
CA GLN A 68 3.17 3.29 -13.52
C GLN A 68 3.52 3.66 -12.09
N ALA A 69 3.54 2.67 -11.21
CA ALA A 69 3.94 2.79 -9.81
C ALA A 69 5.32 2.17 -9.58
N ASP A 70 5.96 2.56 -8.48
CA ASP A 70 7.25 2.02 -8.00
C ASP A 70 7.08 0.88 -6.98
N ARG A 71 5.83 0.44 -6.74
CA ARG A 71 5.54 -0.72 -5.88
C ARG A 71 5.85 -2.04 -6.57
N GLY A 72 6.15 -3.06 -5.78
CA GLY A 72 6.20 -4.44 -6.27
C GLY A 72 4.82 -4.95 -6.74
N GLY A 73 4.84 -6.11 -7.40
CA GLY A 73 3.66 -6.79 -7.92
C GLY A 73 3.27 -6.33 -9.33
N GLU A 74 2.17 -6.89 -9.82
CA GLU A 74 1.64 -6.62 -11.17
C GLU A 74 0.63 -5.44 -11.16
N VAL A 75 -0.41 -5.55 -11.98
CA VAL A 75 -1.50 -4.58 -12.11
C VAL A 75 -2.49 -4.71 -10.93
N THR A 76 -2.98 -3.60 -10.41
CA THR A 76 -4.12 -3.58 -9.48
C THR A 76 -5.04 -2.39 -9.75
N TYR A 77 -6.28 -2.48 -9.25
CA TYR A 77 -7.29 -1.43 -9.33
C TYR A 77 -7.51 -0.80 -7.95
N HIS A 78 -7.72 0.51 -7.95
CA HIS A 78 -8.24 1.26 -6.80
C HIS A 78 -9.43 2.11 -7.20
N GLY A 79 -10.35 2.34 -6.26
CA GLY A 79 -11.53 3.17 -6.50
C GLY A 79 -12.39 3.37 -5.25
N PRO A 80 -13.55 4.05 -5.40
CA PRO A 80 -14.45 4.33 -4.28
C PRO A 80 -14.94 3.05 -3.59
N GLY A 81 -15.00 3.08 -2.26
CA GLY A 81 -15.33 1.95 -1.39
C GLY A 81 -14.13 1.08 -1.01
N GLN A 82 -12.93 1.36 -1.54
CA GLN A 82 -11.71 0.66 -1.18
C GLN A 82 -10.83 1.55 -0.30
N LEU A 83 -10.70 1.19 0.98
CA LEU A 83 -9.73 1.82 1.88
C LEU A 83 -8.30 1.49 1.44
N VAL A 84 -7.54 2.53 1.10
CA VAL A 84 -6.12 2.46 0.79
C VAL A 84 -5.32 3.03 1.96
N ILE A 85 -4.27 2.32 2.38
CA ILE A 85 -3.41 2.73 3.49
C ILE A 85 -1.96 2.78 3.02
N TYR A 86 -1.36 3.97 3.08
CA TYR A 86 0.06 4.17 2.78
C TYR A 86 0.86 4.32 4.08
N PHE A 87 1.76 3.36 4.32
CA PHE A 87 2.67 3.37 5.46
C PHE A 87 3.99 4.05 5.07
N LEU A 88 4.10 5.36 5.33
CA LEU A 88 5.30 6.16 5.09
C LEU A 88 6.22 6.06 6.31
N LEU A 89 6.86 4.91 6.45
CA LEU A 89 7.67 4.54 7.62
C LEU A 89 9.13 4.32 7.26
N ASN A 90 10.04 4.72 8.15
CA ASN A 90 11.45 4.42 8.04
C ASN A 90 11.74 3.04 8.67
N ILE A 91 11.58 1.99 7.86
CA ILE A 91 11.76 0.61 8.31
C ILE A 91 13.19 0.32 8.80
N LYS A 92 14.21 1.06 8.31
CA LYS A 92 15.59 0.95 8.78
C LYS A 92 15.74 1.46 10.21
N LYS A 93 15.22 2.65 10.52
CA LYS A 93 15.19 3.19 11.90
C LYS A 93 14.46 2.24 12.86
N ARG A 94 13.49 1.48 12.34
CA ARG A 94 12.69 0.50 13.09
C ARG A 94 13.31 -0.89 13.17
N ASN A 95 14.53 -1.10 12.66
CA ASN A 95 15.20 -2.41 12.56
C ASN A 95 14.28 -3.50 11.95
N LEU A 96 13.53 -3.11 10.91
CA LEU A 96 12.52 -3.93 10.27
C LEU A 96 12.85 -4.15 8.79
N GLY A 97 12.98 -5.42 8.39
CA GLY A 97 13.14 -5.77 6.98
C GLY A 97 11.82 -5.77 6.21
N PRO A 98 11.82 -5.54 4.88
CA PRO A 98 10.59 -5.49 4.07
C PRO A 98 9.71 -6.73 4.20
N LYS A 99 10.29 -7.94 4.16
CA LYS A 99 9.54 -9.21 4.31
C LYS A 99 8.81 -9.30 5.65
N LYS A 100 9.48 -8.90 6.74
CA LYS A 100 8.89 -8.91 8.08
C LYS A 100 7.81 -7.84 8.21
N PHE A 101 8.00 -6.68 7.57
CA PHE A 101 6.99 -5.62 7.54
C PHE A 101 5.72 -6.05 6.80
N VAL A 102 5.86 -6.61 5.60
CA VAL A 102 4.72 -7.16 4.83
C VAL A 102 3.99 -8.22 5.65
N LYS A 103 4.71 -9.14 6.31
CA LYS A 103 4.08 -10.14 7.18
C LYS A 103 3.28 -9.52 8.32
N GLN A 104 3.78 -8.43 8.92
CA GLN A 104 3.04 -7.71 9.96
C GLN A 104 1.77 -7.04 9.42
N LEU A 105 1.79 -6.55 8.17
CA LEU A 105 0.60 -6.00 7.50
C LEU A 105 -0.42 -7.10 7.20
N GLU A 106 0.01 -8.27 6.74
CA GLU A 106 -0.87 -9.44 6.54
C GLU A 106 -1.55 -9.83 7.86
N ASP A 107 -0.77 -9.94 8.94
CA ASP A 107 -1.30 -10.29 10.27
C ASP A 107 -2.26 -9.21 10.80
N LEU A 108 -2.01 -7.92 10.50
CA LEU A 108 -2.91 -6.81 10.82
C LEU A 108 -4.25 -6.95 10.08
N VAL A 109 -4.23 -7.22 8.77
CA VAL A 109 -5.43 -7.41 7.97
C VAL A 109 -6.23 -8.62 8.46
N GLN A 110 -5.57 -9.76 8.71
CA GLN A 110 -6.25 -10.95 9.22
C GLN A 110 -6.92 -10.71 10.58
N LYS A 111 -6.24 -10.03 11.51
CA LYS A 111 -6.82 -9.67 12.81
C LYS A 111 -8.01 -8.74 12.67
N THR A 112 -7.89 -7.73 11.81
CA THR A 112 -8.99 -6.80 11.52
C THR A 112 -10.20 -7.57 10.99
N LEU A 113 -10.02 -8.46 10.02
CA LEU A 113 -11.09 -9.30 9.49
C LEU A 113 -11.70 -10.23 10.56
N LEU A 114 -10.88 -10.75 11.47
CA LEU A 114 -11.35 -11.59 12.57
C LEU A 114 -12.25 -10.82 13.55
N ASP A 115 -12.01 -9.53 13.78
CA ASP A 115 -12.89 -8.68 14.60
C ASP A 115 -14.30 -8.57 13.97
N PHE A 116 -14.41 -8.71 12.65
CA PHE A 116 -15.68 -8.84 11.92
C PHE A 116 -16.15 -10.30 11.73
N GLN A 117 -15.52 -11.26 12.43
CA GLN A 117 -15.80 -12.69 12.35
C GLN A 117 -15.56 -13.31 10.95
N ILE A 118 -14.70 -12.67 10.14
CA ILE A 118 -14.32 -13.15 8.81
C ILE A 118 -12.99 -13.91 8.92
N GLN A 119 -13.03 -15.21 8.63
CA GLN A 119 -11.82 -16.03 8.54
C GLN A 119 -11.05 -15.72 7.23
N SER A 120 -9.73 -15.62 7.32
CA SER A 120 -8.85 -15.34 6.18
C SER A 120 -7.51 -16.05 6.32
N ASN A 121 -6.82 -16.24 5.19
CA ASN A 121 -5.51 -16.89 5.13
C ASN A 121 -4.61 -16.25 4.08
N THR A 122 -3.30 -16.36 4.28
CA THR A 122 -2.28 -16.02 3.27
C THR A 122 -1.92 -17.24 2.43
N ILE A 123 -1.77 -17.07 1.12
CA ILE A 123 -1.30 -18.13 0.21
C ILE A 123 0.20 -17.92 -0.03
N LYS A 124 1.01 -18.94 0.27
CA LYS A 124 2.47 -18.90 0.02
C LYS A 124 2.74 -18.78 -1.48
N GLY A 125 3.76 -17.99 -1.86
CA GLY A 125 4.15 -17.78 -3.25
C GLY A 125 3.35 -16.70 -4.00
N ALA A 126 2.40 -16.03 -3.35
CA ALA A 126 1.70 -14.88 -3.94
C ALA A 126 2.60 -13.63 -4.08
N HIS A 127 3.66 -13.55 -3.28
CA HIS A 127 4.73 -12.57 -3.46
C HIS A 127 5.72 -13.18 -4.47
N LEU A 128 5.76 -12.66 -5.70
CA LEU A 128 6.76 -13.04 -6.69
C LEU A 128 8.15 -13.05 -6.02
N GLU A 129 8.79 -14.22 -5.99
CA GLU A 129 10.13 -14.43 -5.43
C GLU A 129 11.23 -13.80 -6.30
N SER A 130 11.03 -12.57 -6.77
CA SER A 130 11.99 -11.80 -7.56
C SER A 130 12.50 -10.62 -6.73
N MET A 131 13.32 -10.94 -5.72
CA MET A 131 14.32 -10.05 -5.14
C MET A 131 15.56 -10.86 -4.77
#